data_AF-A0A7V6SY18-F1
#
_entry.id   AF-A0A7V6SY18-F1
#
_cell.length_a   1.000
_cell.length_b   1.000
_cell.length_c   1.000
_cell.angle_alpha   90.00
_cell.angle_beta   90.00
_cell.angle_gamma   90.00
#
_symmetry.space_group_name_H-M   'P 1'
#
loop_
_entity.id
_entity.type
_entity.pdbx_description
1 polymer ?
#
loop_
_entity_poly.entity_id
_entity_poly.type
_entity_poly.pdbx_seq_one_letter_code
_entity_poly.pdbx_strand_id
1 'polypeptide(L)'
;MVELFNEGKRQYYNVDGIKVYIRDNEGKKIYTSNEFIDISYNSTLIHPLNRVSCTLSNFFPHDFYFRHHHVRSVEGVLQGFKFKDILLQRESFKHYGRDAYAFGSAAFSNDWRCDGYLYFEGEKVDRFGIEYQKLLNELYVSLSLKKAFENNLIYTGNRVLLHSVGVLDPRETVLTTKEYILRLEILRECLKENKNPTQKLRYLAEVISEVYEEESYRKKFN
;
A
#
# COMPACT_ATOMS: atom_id res chain seq x y z
N MET A 1 9.87 7.80 -10.79
CA MET A 1 8.61 7.74 -11.55
C MET A 1 8.79 6.61 -12.53
N VAL A 2 7.96 5.57 -12.47
CA VAL A 2 8.13 4.41 -13.35
C VAL A 2 7.25 4.65 -14.57
N GLU A 3 7.82 5.14 -15.66
CA GLU A 3 7.08 5.42 -16.89
C GLU A 3 6.63 4.11 -17.57
N LEU A 4 5.40 4.13 -18.11
CA LEU A 4 4.85 3.02 -18.87
C LEU A 4 5.15 3.24 -20.36
N PHE A 5 5.81 2.26 -20.96
CA PHE A 5 6.20 2.25 -22.36
C PHE A 5 5.44 1.17 -23.12
N ASN A 6 5.22 1.42 -24.41
CA ASN A 6 4.61 0.45 -25.33
C ASN A 6 5.67 -0.05 -26.33
N GLU A 7 5.66 -1.35 -26.62
CA GLU A 7 6.50 -1.99 -27.64
C GLU A 7 5.64 -3.00 -28.41
N GLY A 8 4.98 -2.51 -29.48
CA GLY A 8 3.91 -3.25 -30.14
C GLY A 8 2.71 -3.46 -29.22
N LYS A 9 2.30 -4.72 -29.01
CA LYS A 9 1.25 -5.10 -28.03
C LYS A 9 1.76 -5.24 -26.60
N ARG A 10 3.08 -5.23 -26.40
CA ARG A 10 3.71 -5.32 -25.08
C ARG A 10 3.66 -3.98 -24.39
N GLN A 11 3.56 -4.03 -23.08
CA GLN A 11 3.69 -2.87 -22.21
C GLN A 11 4.73 -3.18 -21.15
N TYR A 12 5.58 -2.21 -20.84
CA TYR A 12 6.59 -2.37 -19.81
C TYR A 12 6.81 -1.09 -19.02
N TYR A 13 7.23 -1.29 -17.78
CA TYR A 13 7.75 -0.25 -16.92
C TYR A 13 9.27 -0.21 -17.04
N ASN A 14 9.88 0.97 -17.07
CA ASN A 14 11.32 1.09 -16.87
C ASN A 14 11.60 1.38 -15.40
N VAL A 15 12.16 0.39 -14.69
CA VAL A 15 12.50 0.49 -13.27
C VAL A 15 14.02 0.37 -13.18
N ASP A 16 14.68 1.49 -12.90
CA ASP A 16 16.15 1.57 -12.73
C ASP A 16 16.94 0.94 -13.90
N GLY A 17 16.48 1.16 -15.13
CA GLY A 17 17.10 0.63 -16.35
C GLY A 17 16.66 -0.78 -16.73
N ILE A 18 15.81 -1.43 -15.91
CA ILE A 18 15.25 -2.76 -16.18
C ILE A 18 13.87 -2.60 -16.83
N LYS A 19 13.70 -3.21 -18.02
CA LYS A 19 12.39 -3.32 -18.67
C LYS A 19 11.55 -4.41 -18.01
N VAL A 20 10.54 -4.00 -17.25
CA VAL A 20 9.60 -4.88 -16.57
C VAL A 20 8.32 -5.00 -17.38
N TYR A 21 8.20 -6.06 -18.18
CA TYR A 21 7.04 -6.26 -19.05
C TYR A 21 5.81 -6.70 -18.27
N ILE A 22 4.75 -5.89 -18.33
CA ILE A 22 3.45 -6.13 -17.69
C ILE A 22 2.40 -6.66 -18.67
N ARG A 23 2.70 -6.67 -19.97
CA ARG A 23 1.91 -7.37 -20.99
C ARG A 23 2.82 -8.15 -21.93
N ASP A 24 2.38 -9.35 -22.31
CA ASP A 24 3.07 -10.20 -23.27
C ASP A 24 2.83 -9.75 -24.72
N ASN A 25 3.34 -10.53 -25.68
CA ASN A 25 3.24 -10.24 -27.11
C ASN A 25 1.80 -10.27 -27.64
N GLU A 26 0.87 -10.88 -26.89
CA GLU A 26 -0.56 -10.94 -27.23
C GLU A 26 -1.36 -9.83 -26.54
N GLY A 27 -0.72 -9.04 -25.67
CA GLY A 27 -1.36 -8.00 -24.87
C GLY A 27 -2.00 -8.52 -23.58
N LYS A 28 -1.78 -9.79 -23.22
CA LYS A 28 -2.28 -10.36 -21.97
C LYS A 28 -1.42 -9.90 -20.80
N LYS A 29 -2.07 -9.57 -19.67
CA LYS A 29 -1.39 -9.05 -18.48
C LYS A 29 -0.50 -10.11 -17.85
N ILE A 30 0.75 -9.75 -17.58
CA ILE A 30 1.74 -10.50 -16.81
C ILE A 30 1.71 -9.96 -15.39
N TYR A 31 1.43 -10.83 -14.42
CA TYR A 31 1.34 -10.42 -13.01
C TYR A 31 2.64 -10.65 -12.25
N THR A 32 3.44 -11.64 -12.64
CA THR A 32 4.67 -12.00 -11.94
C THR A 32 5.69 -12.58 -12.89
N SER A 33 6.97 -12.35 -12.62
CA SER A 33 8.10 -12.98 -13.31
C SER A 33 9.27 -13.20 -12.34
N ASN A 34 10.47 -13.52 -12.87
CA ASN A 34 11.68 -13.58 -12.06
C ASN A 34 12.17 -12.19 -11.65
N GLU A 35 11.76 -11.15 -12.36
CA GLU A 35 12.18 -9.76 -12.19
C GLU A 35 11.19 -8.95 -11.35
N PHE A 36 9.90 -9.27 -11.40
CA PHE A 36 8.87 -8.48 -10.70
C PHE A 36 7.71 -9.30 -10.14
N ILE A 37 7.01 -8.69 -9.17
CA ILE A 37 5.73 -9.15 -8.64
C ILE A 37 4.77 -7.97 -8.62
N ASP A 38 3.67 -8.06 -9.37
CA ASP A 38 2.52 -7.17 -9.22
C ASP A 38 1.71 -7.62 -7.99
N ILE A 39 1.62 -6.76 -6.98
CA ILE A 39 0.94 -7.03 -5.70
C ILE A 39 -0.54 -6.59 -5.71
N SER A 40 -1.11 -6.33 -6.89
CA SER A 40 -2.55 -6.17 -7.04
C SER A 40 -3.29 -7.46 -6.69
N TYR A 41 -4.41 -7.33 -5.97
CA TYR A 41 -5.20 -8.49 -5.58
C TYR A 41 -5.82 -9.18 -6.79
N ASN A 42 -5.38 -10.40 -7.08
CA ASN A 42 -5.97 -11.23 -8.13
C ASN A 42 -6.18 -12.68 -7.66
N SER A 43 -7.32 -12.94 -7.04
CA SER A 43 -7.69 -14.27 -6.57
C SER A 43 -7.89 -15.32 -7.68
N THR A 44 -7.99 -14.92 -8.95
CA THR A 44 -8.24 -15.84 -10.08
C THR A 44 -6.96 -16.29 -10.79
N LEU A 45 -5.80 -15.74 -10.44
CA LEU A 45 -4.53 -16.11 -11.08
C LEU A 45 -4.04 -17.50 -10.57
N ILE A 46 -3.93 -18.48 -11.45
CA ILE A 46 -3.33 -19.78 -11.11
C ILE A 46 -1.82 -19.70 -11.41
N HIS A 47 -1.05 -19.16 -10.47
CA HIS A 47 0.42 -19.10 -10.54
C HIS A 47 1.01 -19.32 -9.14
N PRO A 48 2.16 -20.00 -8.98
CA PRO A 48 2.78 -20.21 -7.65
C PRO A 48 3.04 -18.88 -6.90
N LEU A 49 3.41 -17.83 -7.63
CA LEU A 49 3.61 -16.48 -7.06
C LEU A 49 2.30 -15.72 -6.81
N ASN A 50 1.14 -16.25 -7.21
CA ASN A 50 -0.14 -15.60 -6.92
C ASN A 50 -0.38 -15.52 -5.40
N ARG A 51 -0.01 -16.57 -4.66
CA ARG A 51 -0.15 -16.55 -3.20
C ARG A 51 0.68 -15.43 -2.58
N VAL A 52 1.90 -15.21 -3.09
CA VAL A 52 2.79 -14.12 -2.65
C VAL A 52 2.15 -12.77 -2.95
N SER A 53 1.76 -12.54 -4.21
CA SER A 53 1.10 -11.30 -4.65
C SER A 53 -0.16 -10.99 -3.83
N CYS A 54 -1.07 -11.97 -3.72
CA CYS A 54 -2.29 -11.84 -2.95
C CYS A 54 -2.00 -11.51 -1.49
N THR A 55 -1.11 -12.24 -0.81
CA THR A 55 -0.83 -12.01 0.61
C THR A 55 -0.19 -10.65 0.89
N LEU A 56 0.53 -10.06 -0.07
CA LEU A 56 1.06 -8.71 0.08
C LEU A 56 0.03 -7.61 -0.18
N SER A 57 -1.06 -7.92 -0.89
CA SER A 57 -2.12 -6.96 -1.20
C SER A 57 -2.87 -6.46 0.04
N ASN A 58 -3.18 -5.17 0.07
CA ASN A 58 -4.02 -4.57 1.13
C ASN A 58 -5.40 -5.20 1.25
N PHE A 59 -5.90 -5.78 0.15
CA PHE A 59 -7.20 -6.44 0.07
C PHE A 59 -7.22 -7.82 0.73
N PHE A 60 -6.05 -8.40 1.01
CA PHE A 60 -5.96 -9.74 1.58
C PHE A 60 -6.42 -9.75 3.04
N PRO A 61 -7.19 -10.77 3.45
CA PRO A 61 -7.63 -10.90 4.84
C PRO A 61 -6.43 -11.27 5.72
N HIS A 62 -5.95 -10.30 6.49
CA HIS A 62 -5.00 -10.48 7.57
C HIS A 62 -5.68 -10.07 8.86
N ASP A 63 -5.93 -11.01 9.77
CA ASP A 63 -6.38 -10.69 11.12
C ASP A 63 -5.19 -10.30 12.00
N PHE A 64 -5.13 -9.04 12.42
CA PHE A 64 -4.06 -8.51 13.26
C PHE A 64 -4.54 -7.35 14.14
N TYR A 65 -3.66 -6.88 15.03
CA TYR A 65 -3.91 -5.69 15.84
C TYR A 65 -3.18 -4.49 15.27
N PHE A 66 -3.94 -3.43 15.01
CA PHE A 66 -3.42 -2.10 14.73
C PHE A 66 -3.75 -1.20 15.91
N ARG A 67 -2.71 -0.77 16.65
CA ARG A 67 -2.87 -0.18 17.99
C ARG A 67 -3.70 -1.11 18.86
N HIS A 68 -4.86 -0.67 19.35
CA HIS A 68 -5.77 -1.46 20.17
C HIS A 68 -6.97 -2.03 19.39
N HIS A 69 -7.02 -1.86 18.06
CA HIS A 69 -8.10 -2.37 17.22
C HIS A 69 -7.74 -3.72 16.61
N HIS A 70 -8.65 -4.68 16.72
CA HIS A 70 -8.61 -5.89 15.90
C HIS A 70 -9.12 -5.56 14.49
N VAL A 71 -8.28 -5.79 13.48
CA VAL A 71 -8.57 -5.42 12.09
C VAL A 71 -8.43 -6.66 11.19
N ARG A 72 -9.26 -6.76 10.16
CA ARG A 72 -9.28 -7.93 9.24
C ARG A 72 -8.45 -7.75 7.97
N SER A 73 -8.03 -6.53 7.67
CA SER A 73 -7.16 -6.20 6.54
C SER A 73 -6.64 -4.78 6.64
N VAL A 74 -5.61 -4.46 5.85
CA VAL A 74 -5.18 -3.07 5.67
C VAL A 74 -6.25 -2.26 4.95
N GLU A 75 -6.91 -2.82 3.94
CA GLU A 75 -7.97 -2.12 3.21
C GLU A 75 -9.10 -1.67 4.15
N GLY A 76 -9.54 -2.52 5.07
CA GLY A 76 -10.55 -2.17 6.07
C GLY A 76 -10.15 -0.95 6.92
N VAL A 77 -8.86 -0.84 7.28
CA VAL A 77 -8.32 0.31 8.01
C VAL A 77 -8.26 1.56 7.14
N LEU A 78 -7.72 1.45 5.92
CA LEU A 78 -7.61 2.55 4.97
C LEU A 78 -8.97 3.17 4.64
N GLN A 79 -9.98 2.33 4.45
CA GLN A 79 -11.36 2.76 4.23
C GLN A 79 -11.98 3.36 5.49
N GLY A 80 -11.61 2.85 6.67
CA GLY A 80 -12.02 3.37 7.97
C GLY A 80 -11.56 4.81 8.21
N PHE A 81 -10.40 5.20 7.67
CA PHE A 81 -9.88 6.56 7.78
C PHE A 81 -10.77 7.62 7.11
N LYS A 82 -11.68 7.24 6.22
CA LYS A 82 -12.62 8.16 5.59
C LYS A 82 -13.77 8.58 6.50
N PHE A 83 -14.03 7.83 7.58
CA PHE A 83 -15.17 8.06 8.46
C PHE A 83 -14.78 8.89 9.67
N LYS A 84 -15.44 10.04 9.83
CA LYS A 84 -15.39 10.83 11.07
C LYS A 84 -16.06 10.11 12.25
N ASP A 85 -17.12 9.35 11.98
CA ASP A 85 -17.83 8.58 13.00
C ASP A 85 -17.00 7.37 13.44
N ILE A 86 -16.70 7.29 14.74
CA ILE A 86 -15.84 6.25 15.34
C ILE A 86 -16.48 4.86 15.21
N LEU A 87 -17.80 4.74 15.26
CA LEU A 87 -18.50 3.46 15.15
C LEU A 87 -18.44 2.94 13.72
N LEU A 88 -18.67 3.81 12.72
CA LEU A 88 -18.53 3.44 11.31
C LEU A 88 -17.07 3.11 10.96
N GLN A 89 -16.11 3.86 11.50
CA GLN A 89 -14.69 3.55 11.34
C GLN A 89 -14.35 2.16 11.90
N ARG A 90 -14.79 1.85 13.12
CA ARG A 90 -14.59 0.53 13.74
C ARG A 90 -15.31 -0.59 12.99
N GLU A 91 -16.44 -0.30 12.37
CA GLU A 91 -17.12 -1.26 11.49
C GLU A 91 -16.27 -1.55 10.24
N SER A 92 -15.73 -0.52 9.59
CA SER A 92 -14.83 -0.66 8.45
C SER A 92 -13.66 -1.61 8.71
N PHE A 93 -13.11 -1.60 9.92
CA PHE A 93 -12.00 -2.48 10.33
C PHE A 93 -12.33 -3.98 10.28
N LYS A 94 -13.62 -4.33 10.28
CA LYS A 94 -14.13 -5.71 10.19
C LYS A 94 -14.32 -6.21 8.76
N HIS A 95 -13.98 -5.40 7.76
CA HIS A 95 -14.10 -5.76 6.35
C HIS A 95 -12.73 -6.01 5.70
N TYR A 96 -12.74 -6.64 4.53
CA TYR A 96 -11.57 -6.85 3.68
C TYR A 96 -11.94 -6.90 2.20
N GLY A 97 -10.93 -6.84 1.33
CA GLY A 97 -11.12 -6.92 -0.11
C GLY A 97 -12.13 -5.91 -0.66
N ARG A 98 -12.97 -6.37 -1.60
CA ARG A 98 -13.99 -5.52 -2.24
C ARG A 98 -15.09 -5.07 -1.29
N ASP A 99 -15.35 -5.84 -0.24
CA ASP A 99 -16.35 -5.51 0.77
C ASP A 99 -15.91 -4.29 1.59
N ALA A 100 -14.64 -4.25 2.02
CA ALA A 100 -14.06 -3.06 2.66
C ALA A 100 -14.08 -1.84 1.72
N TYR A 101 -13.67 -2.01 0.47
CA TYR A 101 -13.68 -0.94 -0.52
C TYR A 101 -15.10 -0.37 -0.73
N ALA A 102 -16.11 -1.24 -0.85
CA ALA A 102 -17.50 -0.85 -1.01
C ALA A 102 -18.01 -0.11 0.24
N PHE A 103 -17.69 -0.61 1.44
CA PHE A 103 -18.04 0.03 2.71
C PHE A 103 -17.48 1.46 2.78
N GLY A 104 -16.19 1.65 2.54
CA GLY A 104 -15.57 2.99 2.57
C GLY A 104 -15.99 3.92 1.42
N SER A 105 -16.49 3.36 0.31
CA SER A 105 -17.09 4.16 -0.76
C SER A 105 -18.46 4.73 -0.35
N ALA A 106 -19.09 4.18 0.69
CA ALA A 106 -20.34 4.68 1.24
C ALA A 106 -20.16 5.85 2.25
N ALA A 107 -18.95 6.39 2.40
CA ALA A 107 -18.67 7.58 3.21
C ALA A 107 -19.20 8.88 2.57
N PHE A 108 -20.48 8.91 2.20
CA PHE A 108 -21.09 9.97 1.39
C PHE A 108 -21.25 11.30 2.12
N SER A 109 -21.27 11.30 3.45
CA SER A 109 -21.47 12.51 4.25
C SER A 109 -20.23 13.40 4.35
N ASN A 110 -19.05 12.90 3.96
CA ASN A 110 -17.81 13.65 4.02
C ASN A 110 -16.79 13.10 3.00
N ASP A 111 -16.79 13.61 1.77
CA ASP A 111 -15.74 13.29 0.81
C ASP A 111 -14.44 14.00 1.24
N TRP A 112 -13.56 13.25 1.91
CA TRP A 112 -12.25 13.72 2.38
C TRP A 112 -11.40 14.39 1.29
N ARG A 113 -11.69 14.14 0.01
CA ARG A 113 -10.99 14.78 -1.11
C ARG A 113 -11.28 16.27 -1.22
N CYS A 114 -12.43 16.72 -0.71
CA CYS A 114 -12.82 18.12 -0.74
C CYS A 114 -11.97 18.99 0.18
N ASP A 115 -11.64 18.49 1.38
CA ASP A 115 -10.89 19.26 2.38
C ASP A 115 -9.49 18.69 2.67
N GLY A 116 -9.17 17.50 2.17
CA GLY A 116 -7.88 16.85 2.33
C GLY A 116 -7.70 16.12 3.66
N TYR A 117 -8.78 15.85 4.40
CA TYR A 117 -8.66 15.31 5.76
C TYR A 117 -9.34 13.97 5.96
N LEU A 118 -8.56 13.09 6.57
CA LEU A 118 -9.00 11.79 7.06
C LEU A 118 -9.24 11.86 8.57
N TYR A 119 -9.63 10.73 9.15
CA TYR A 119 -10.00 10.63 10.55
C TYR A 119 -9.40 9.38 11.19
N PHE A 120 -9.00 9.51 12.45
CA PHE A 120 -8.66 8.37 13.29
C PHE A 120 -9.17 8.61 14.70
N GLU A 121 -10.03 7.72 15.20
CA GLU A 121 -10.63 7.84 16.54
C GLU A 121 -11.35 9.18 16.79
N GLY A 122 -11.96 9.73 15.74
CA GLY A 122 -12.70 10.99 15.78
C GLY A 122 -11.83 12.24 15.54
N GLU A 123 -10.50 12.09 15.61
CA GLU A 123 -9.55 13.17 15.37
C GLU A 123 -9.29 13.35 13.87
N LYS A 124 -9.21 14.62 13.46
CA LYS A 124 -8.97 15.03 12.08
C LYS A 124 -7.46 14.90 11.77
N VAL A 125 -7.11 14.22 10.68
CA VAL A 125 -5.73 13.95 10.26
C VAL A 125 -5.52 14.44 8.83
N ASP A 126 -4.54 15.31 8.63
CA ASP A 126 -4.18 15.80 7.30
C ASP A 126 -3.60 14.66 6.44
N ARG A 127 -4.27 14.32 5.34
CA ARG A 127 -3.85 13.28 4.39
C ARG A 127 -2.43 13.53 3.86
N PHE A 128 -2.05 14.78 3.70
CA PHE A 128 -0.78 15.21 3.14
C PHE A 128 0.29 15.43 4.22
N GLY A 129 -0.09 15.35 5.49
CA GLY A 129 0.77 15.59 6.63
C GLY A 129 1.54 14.35 7.12
N ILE A 130 2.60 14.61 7.89
CA ILE A 130 3.45 13.56 8.45
C ILE A 130 2.71 12.66 9.46
N GLU A 131 1.70 13.18 10.16
CA GLU A 131 0.92 12.40 11.12
C GLU A 131 0.15 11.26 10.44
N TYR A 132 -0.37 11.47 9.24
CA TYR A 132 -0.98 10.40 8.46
C TYR A 132 0.05 9.36 8.01
N GLN A 133 1.26 9.79 7.65
CA GLN A 133 2.34 8.87 7.31
C GLN A 133 2.76 8.00 8.50
N LYS A 134 2.75 8.54 9.72
CA LYS A 134 2.99 7.78 10.96
C LYS A 134 1.92 6.70 11.17
N LEU A 135 0.64 7.04 10.98
CA LEU A 135 -0.45 6.05 11.05
C LEU A 135 -0.25 4.91 10.05
N LEU A 136 0.10 5.22 8.81
CA LEU A 136 0.40 4.20 7.81
C LEU A 136 1.63 3.36 8.20
N ASN A 137 2.69 3.97 8.72
CA ASN A 137 3.90 3.24 9.16
C ASN A 137 3.56 2.24 10.26
N GLU A 138 2.81 2.66 11.27
CA GLU A 138 2.35 1.79 12.33
C GLU A 138 1.47 0.64 11.80
N LEU A 139 0.55 0.93 10.88
CA LEU A 139 -0.32 -0.07 10.25
C LEU A 139 0.50 -1.16 9.53
N TYR A 140 1.47 -0.76 8.71
CA TYR A 140 2.30 -1.68 7.97
C TYR A 140 3.32 -2.42 8.85
N VAL A 141 3.85 -1.79 9.89
CA VAL A 141 4.70 -2.48 10.89
C VAL A 141 3.88 -3.54 11.62
N SER A 142 2.67 -3.22 12.06
CA SER A 142 1.73 -4.18 12.67
C SER A 142 1.46 -5.37 11.75
N LEU A 143 1.18 -5.11 10.46
CA LEU A 143 1.00 -6.18 9.47
C LEU A 143 2.27 -7.04 9.30
N SER A 144 3.45 -6.41 9.33
CA SER A 144 4.74 -7.10 9.17
C SER A 144 5.03 -8.14 10.26
N LEU A 145 4.28 -8.15 11.37
CA LEU A 145 4.40 -9.13 12.44
C LEU A 145 3.64 -10.42 12.13
N LYS A 146 2.78 -10.43 11.11
CA LYS A 146 2.08 -11.64 10.67
C LYS A 146 3.03 -12.51 9.85
N LYS A 147 3.29 -13.72 10.34
CA LYS A 147 4.25 -14.66 9.72
C LYS A 147 3.99 -14.92 8.24
N ALA A 148 2.71 -15.01 7.84
CA ALA A 148 2.34 -15.19 6.44
C ALA A 148 2.76 -13.98 5.59
N PHE A 149 2.54 -12.76 6.06
CA PHE A 149 2.97 -11.55 5.36
C PHE A 149 4.50 -11.43 5.34
N GLU A 150 5.13 -11.61 6.51
CA GLU A 150 6.58 -11.58 6.69
C GLU A 150 7.29 -12.53 5.71
N ASN A 151 6.93 -13.81 5.72
CA ASN A 151 7.56 -14.83 4.89
C ASN A 151 7.38 -14.53 3.40
N ASN A 152 6.18 -14.08 2.98
CA ASN A 152 5.93 -13.74 1.58
C ASN A 152 6.70 -12.48 1.16
N LEU A 153 6.84 -11.49 2.04
CA LEU A 153 7.60 -10.28 1.74
C LEU A 153 9.10 -10.60 1.57
N ILE A 154 9.66 -11.43 2.45
CA ILE A 154 11.04 -11.93 2.31
C ILE A 154 11.21 -12.74 1.02
N TYR A 155 10.24 -13.61 0.72
CA TYR A 155 10.26 -14.47 -0.48
C TYR A 155 10.28 -13.68 -1.80
N THR A 156 9.81 -12.42 -1.80
CA THR A 156 9.96 -11.55 -2.97
C THR A 156 11.42 -11.34 -3.38
N GLY A 157 12.36 -11.44 -2.43
CA GLY A 157 13.79 -11.33 -2.67
C GLY A 157 14.18 -9.93 -3.17
N ASN A 158 14.77 -9.87 -4.35
CA ASN A 158 15.18 -8.62 -5.01
C ASN A 158 14.24 -8.24 -6.17
N ARG A 159 13.08 -8.91 -6.29
CA ARG A 159 12.11 -8.58 -7.33
C ARG A 159 11.55 -7.19 -7.12
N VAL A 160 11.29 -6.50 -8.22
CA VAL A 160 10.57 -5.24 -8.22
C VAL A 160 9.13 -5.48 -7.79
N LEU A 161 8.64 -4.69 -6.83
CA LEU A 161 7.23 -4.71 -6.44
C LEU A 161 6.48 -3.65 -7.25
N LEU A 162 5.39 -4.05 -7.90
CA LEU A 162 4.56 -3.17 -8.71
C LEU A 162 3.11 -3.19 -8.22
N HIS A 163 2.40 -2.07 -8.38
CA HIS A 163 0.96 -2.03 -8.14
C HIS A 163 0.26 -1.37 -9.33
N SER A 164 -0.06 -2.17 -10.35
CA SER A 164 -0.49 -1.66 -11.66
C SER A 164 -1.89 -1.04 -11.70
N VAL A 165 -2.69 -1.24 -10.65
CA VAL A 165 -4.05 -0.67 -10.51
C VAL A 165 -4.10 0.46 -9.48
N GLY A 166 -2.98 0.76 -8.83
CA GLY A 166 -2.95 1.77 -7.79
C GLY A 166 -2.94 3.19 -8.33
N VAL A 167 -3.40 4.11 -7.50
CA VAL A 167 -3.51 5.53 -7.83
C VAL A 167 -2.25 6.28 -7.40
N LEU A 168 -1.79 7.22 -8.23
CA LEU A 168 -0.57 8.01 -7.97
C LEU A 168 -0.84 9.32 -7.22
N ASP A 169 -1.95 10.00 -7.50
CA ASP A 169 -2.25 11.29 -6.88
C ASP A 169 -2.80 11.10 -5.46
N PRO A 170 -2.15 11.62 -4.41
CA PRO A 170 -2.66 11.53 -3.04
C PRO A 170 -3.99 12.25 -2.80
N ARG A 171 -4.43 13.14 -3.71
CA ARG A 171 -5.77 13.76 -3.68
C ARG A 171 -6.88 12.80 -4.08
N GLU A 172 -6.55 11.74 -4.80
CA GLU A 172 -7.52 10.77 -5.32
C GLU A 172 -7.62 9.51 -4.45
N THR A 173 -6.58 9.22 -3.67
CA THR A 173 -6.47 8.01 -2.84
C THR A 173 -5.92 8.25 -1.44
N VAL A 174 -6.43 7.49 -0.48
CA VAL A 174 -5.94 7.44 0.91
C VAL A 174 -4.56 6.78 1.01
N LEU A 175 -4.15 6.00 0.01
CA LEU A 175 -2.82 5.42 -0.08
C LEU A 175 -2.40 5.36 -1.55
N THR A 176 -1.33 6.08 -1.88
CA THR A 176 -0.77 6.07 -3.23
C THR A 176 0.06 4.81 -3.48
N THR A 177 0.23 4.46 -4.75
CA THR A 177 1.17 3.40 -5.16
C THR A 177 2.58 3.65 -4.61
N LYS A 178 3.05 4.90 -4.62
CA LYS A 178 4.38 5.23 -4.12
C LYS A 178 4.50 4.97 -2.61
N GLU A 179 3.55 5.46 -1.83
CA GLU A 179 3.52 5.25 -0.37
C GLU A 179 3.44 3.78 0.02
N TYR A 180 2.69 2.99 -0.77
CA TYR A 180 2.52 1.57 -0.53
C TYR A 180 3.81 0.79 -0.84
N ILE A 181 4.34 0.95 -2.05
CA ILE A 181 5.53 0.21 -2.50
C ILE A 181 6.74 0.56 -1.64
N LEU A 182 6.98 1.86 -1.37
CA LEU A 182 8.09 2.29 -0.53
C LEU A 182 8.07 1.63 0.85
N ARG A 183 6.89 1.53 1.49
CA ARG A 183 6.76 0.86 2.80
C ARG A 183 7.08 -0.63 2.72
N LEU A 184 6.62 -1.32 1.68
CA LEU A 184 6.93 -2.73 1.50
C LEU A 184 8.41 -2.97 1.27
N GLU A 185 9.07 -2.12 0.48
CA GLU A 185 10.51 -2.23 0.21
C GLU A 185 11.33 -1.98 1.48
N ILE A 186 11.02 -0.91 2.24
CA ILE A 186 11.68 -0.64 3.52
C ILE A 186 11.47 -1.79 4.51
N LEU A 187 10.24 -2.29 4.62
CA LEU A 187 9.94 -3.41 5.51
C LEU A 187 10.64 -4.69 5.09
N ARG A 188 10.76 -4.96 3.79
CA ARG A 188 11.50 -6.10 3.25
C ARG A 188 12.97 -6.06 3.71
N GLU A 189 13.62 -4.90 3.62
CA GLU A 189 15.02 -4.75 4.07
C GLU A 189 15.14 -4.88 5.58
N CYS A 190 14.23 -4.26 6.33
CA CYS A 190 14.18 -4.41 7.79
C CYS A 190 14.03 -5.88 8.24
N LEU A 191 13.22 -6.65 7.52
CA LEU A 191 13.00 -8.06 7.80
C LEU A 191 14.24 -8.91 7.51
N LYS A 192 14.94 -8.66 6.39
CA LYS A 192 16.23 -9.31 6.08
C LYS A 192 17.27 -9.06 7.16
N GLU A 193 17.25 -7.86 7.75
CA GLU A 193 18.14 -7.45 8.85
C GLU A 193 17.64 -7.86 10.25
N ASN A 194 16.50 -8.57 10.35
CA ASN A 194 15.87 -8.95 11.61
C ASN A 194 15.59 -7.76 12.57
N LYS A 195 15.28 -6.57 12.02
CA LYS A 195 14.94 -5.40 12.83
C LYS A 195 13.65 -5.65 13.62
N ASN A 196 13.66 -5.28 14.90
CA ASN A 196 12.48 -5.32 15.76
C ASN A 196 11.45 -4.23 15.38
N PRO A 197 10.21 -4.27 15.90
CA PRO A 197 9.15 -3.31 15.53
C PRO A 197 9.55 -1.84 15.70
N THR A 198 10.25 -1.50 16.79
CA THR A 198 10.71 -0.14 17.07
C THR A 198 11.75 0.33 16.05
N GLN A 199 12.68 -0.56 15.68
CA GLN A 199 13.69 -0.27 14.66
C GLN A 199 13.05 -0.10 13.27
N LYS A 200 12.06 -0.93 12.92
CA LYS A 200 11.26 -0.79 11.68
C LYS A 200 10.57 0.57 11.60
N LEU A 201 9.89 0.97 12.68
CA LEU A 201 9.19 2.26 12.76
C LEU A 201 10.14 3.43 12.60
N ARG A 202 11.30 3.39 13.28
CA ARG A 202 12.31 4.44 13.18
C ARG A 202 12.81 4.60 11.74
N TYR A 203 13.19 3.49 11.10
CA TYR A 203 13.73 3.54 9.75
C TYR A 203 12.68 3.97 8.72
N LEU A 204 11.44 3.50 8.85
CA LEU A 204 10.32 4.01 8.04
C LEU A 204 10.11 5.51 8.23
N ALA A 205 10.14 6.00 9.47
CA ALA A 205 9.94 7.42 9.76
C ALA A 205 11.05 8.29 9.17
N GLU A 206 12.31 7.86 9.27
CA GLU A 206 13.47 8.54 8.69
C GLU A 206 13.33 8.68 7.17
N VAL A 207 13.23 7.54 6.46
CA VAL A 207 13.17 7.54 4.99
C VAL A 207 11.92 8.26 4.46
N ILE A 208 10.77 8.08 5.09
CA ILE A 208 9.52 8.71 4.62
C ILE A 208 9.52 10.21 4.88
N SER A 209 10.08 10.67 6.01
CA SER A 209 10.17 12.11 6.29
C SER A 209 11.06 12.81 5.27
N GLU A 210 12.21 12.24 4.92
CA GLU A 210 13.10 12.76 3.88
C GLU A 210 12.38 12.90 2.53
N VAL A 211 11.66 11.85 2.10
CA VAL A 211 10.89 11.89 0.84
C VAL A 211 9.79 12.96 0.88
N TYR A 212 9.10 13.12 2.01
CA TYR A 212 8.02 14.09 2.16
C TYR A 212 8.52 15.54 2.27
N GLU A 213 9.67 15.75 2.92
CA GLU A 213 10.34 17.05 2.98
C GLU A 213 10.82 17.49 1.60
N GLU A 214 11.43 16.59 0.82
CA GLU A 214 11.82 16.85 -0.56
C GLU A 214 10.62 17.20 -1.45
N GLU A 215 9.52 16.45 -1.35
CA GLU A 215 8.32 16.72 -2.14
C GLU A 215 7.66 18.04 -1.75
N SER A 216 7.61 18.34 -0.45
CA SER A 216 7.10 19.60 0.07
C SER A 216 7.96 20.78 -0.37
N TYR A 217 9.28 20.61 -0.40
CA TYR A 217 10.22 21.58 -0.95
C TYR A 217 9.95 21.81 -2.44
N ARG A 218 9.87 20.74 -3.25
CA ARG A 218 9.62 20.85 -4.71
C ARG A 218 8.28 21.54 -5.04
N LYS A 219 7.25 21.37 -4.20
CA LYS A 219 5.95 22.07 -4.35
C LYS A 219 5.99 23.56 -3.98
N LYS A 220 7.01 24.04 -3.26
CA LYS A 220 7.18 25.47 -2.96
C LYS A 220 7.85 26.27 -4.08
N PHE A 221 8.50 25.58 -5.03
CA PHE A 221 9.28 26.20 -6.11
C PHE A 221 8.72 25.90 -7.52
N ASN A 222 7.54 25.29 -7.60
CA ASN A 222 6.73 25.09 -8.81
C ASN A 222 5.35 25.71 -8.59
#